data_AF-A0A943K9Z0-F1
#
_entry.id   AF-A0A943K9Z0-F1
#
_cell.length_a   1.000
_cell.length_b   1.000
_cell.length_c   1.000
_cell.angle_alpha   90.00
_cell.angle_beta   90.00
_cell.angle_gamma   90.00
#
_symmetry.space_group_name_H-M   'P 1'
#
loop_
_entity.id
_entity.type
_entity.pdbx_description
1 polymer ?
#
loop_
_entity_poly.entity_id
_entity_poly.type
_entity_poly.pdbx_seq_one_letter_code
_entity_poly.pdbx_strand_id
1 'polypeptide(L)'
;MHHFTQNGKLFFKNKLLLSGTLLTIILPTLYLCYKLIYYNNIFPTASDRSMFSSYLLIDTLELPLFLFALFALLSYEAFRAIRHAHAQEILAITRHGLSSFYIDTGLLFLLFSIILSVFILIENVVYFACIHLLNREIFLYLFLHILLNIFLVSSLGIITGLLFSVNRGKFSGYIGILVCILLISPATETLNQIIFQGTGLKAYYLTALFQVCSPNLKFTSNLLLGYPILPYRFAVVLFWIFLLFGIFMLRLHKVRQIKRSRSIAGASLLCALIGLVVLALPSSKSEINFSPNGASFHDIFYYSNEKELVTEEKAAFHILSYRLQFSIARELSAEATIELDRSDLEEYPLTLYHSYRVKKVLDQNQNALSFDRKGDALIVHGSGNCSAITILYHGSSPQFYSNYQGTALPGYLAYYPLPGCLSLYDMKNQKLRTDLVKEEADFHLTVRSPRKIYCNLPETSEGTFEGRSNCVTLLSGFLKEKEIDGIRIIYPYLDLSCTEENITAIFDAIQKIEASNPDIPYRITGKKVMVLPNVNQHIGTVFEDDHILVTFGPWGLDQDYNSFLNGVQPEG
;
A
#
# COMPACT_ATOMS: atom_id res chain seq x y z
N MET A 1 -2.14 8.03 -41.20
CA MET A 1 -3.40 7.27 -41.39
C MET A 1 -3.31 6.23 -42.50
N HIS A 2 -2.82 6.57 -43.72
CA HIS A 2 -2.67 5.60 -44.83
C HIS A 2 -1.67 4.45 -44.54
N HIS A 3 -0.49 4.75 -43.97
CA HIS A 3 0.48 3.72 -43.58
C HIS A 3 -0.03 2.80 -42.46
N PHE A 4 -0.71 3.35 -41.45
CA PHE A 4 -1.38 2.59 -40.40
C PHE A 4 -2.39 1.58 -40.95
N THR A 5 -3.22 1.98 -41.93
CA THR A 5 -4.20 1.07 -42.55
C THR A 5 -3.53 -0.05 -43.36
N GLN A 6 -2.42 0.22 -44.04
CA GLN A 6 -1.67 -0.79 -44.79
C GLN A 6 -0.93 -1.78 -43.87
N ASN A 7 -0.26 -1.27 -42.83
CA ASN A 7 0.43 -2.09 -41.83
C ASN A 7 -0.56 -2.94 -41.01
N GLY A 8 -1.73 -2.38 -40.67
CA GLY A 8 -2.83 -3.14 -40.08
C GLY A 8 -3.28 -4.29 -40.98
N LYS A 9 -3.51 -4.04 -42.28
CA LYS A 9 -3.87 -5.11 -43.24
C LYS A 9 -2.82 -6.22 -43.34
N LEU A 10 -1.53 -5.89 -43.24
CA LEU A 10 -0.45 -6.88 -43.21
C LEU A 10 -0.49 -7.72 -41.93
N PHE A 11 -0.75 -7.10 -40.77
CA PHE A 11 -0.91 -7.81 -39.51
C PHE A 11 -2.09 -8.78 -39.55
N PHE A 12 -3.27 -8.35 -40.02
CA PHE A 12 -4.46 -9.20 -40.12
C PHE A 12 -4.30 -10.37 -41.11
N LYS A 13 -3.33 -10.32 -42.03
CA LYS A 13 -3.00 -11.47 -42.91
C LYS A 13 -2.15 -12.52 -42.21
N ASN A 14 -1.40 -12.17 -41.16
CA ASN A 14 -0.61 -13.13 -40.39
C ASN A 14 -1.52 -13.85 -39.38
N LYS A 15 -2.06 -15.01 -39.80
CA LYS A 15 -3.01 -15.79 -39.01
C LYS A 15 -2.47 -16.19 -37.63
N LEU A 16 -1.17 -16.44 -37.49
CA LEU A 16 -0.56 -16.84 -36.21
C LEU A 16 -0.45 -15.68 -35.23
N LEU A 17 -0.01 -14.50 -35.70
CA LEU A 17 0.02 -13.29 -34.86
C LEU A 17 -1.38 -12.82 -34.50
N LEU A 18 -2.31 -12.86 -35.45
CA LEU A 18 -3.69 -12.47 -35.21
C LEU A 18 -4.37 -13.41 -34.20
N SER A 19 -4.28 -14.73 -34.39
CA SER A 19 -4.85 -15.70 -33.46
C SER A 19 -4.22 -15.60 -32.08
N GLY A 20 -2.88 -15.50 -31.98
CA GLY A 20 -2.20 -15.33 -30.70
C GLY A 20 -2.63 -14.05 -29.96
N THR A 21 -2.81 -12.94 -30.68
CA THR A 21 -3.26 -11.68 -30.09
C THR A 21 -4.72 -11.74 -29.66
N LEU A 22 -5.59 -12.33 -30.48
CA LEU A 22 -6.99 -12.53 -30.11
C LEU A 22 -7.13 -13.45 -28.89
N LEU A 23 -6.36 -14.54 -28.83
CA LEU A 23 -6.34 -15.43 -27.66
C LEU A 23 -5.85 -14.72 -26.39
N THR A 24 -4.86 -13.82 -26.52
CA THR A 24 -4.37 -13.00 -25.40
C THR A 24 -5.45 -12.06 -24.85
N ILE A 25 -6.42 -11.66 -25.68
CA ILE A 25 -7.55 -10.85 -25.25
C ILE A 25 -8.68 -11.74 -24.71
N ILE A 26 -9.07 -12.76 -25.47
CA ILE A 26 -10.25 -13.59 -25.20
C ILE A 26 -10.05 -14.46 -23.96
N LEU A 27 -8.88 -15.10 -23.77
CA LEU A 27 -8.70 -16.06 -22.68
C LEU A 27 -8.78 -15.41 -21.28
N PRO A 28 -8.10 -14.28 -21.01
CA PRO A 28 -8.23 -13.62 -19.71
C PRO A 28 -9.64 -13.09 -19.45
N THR A 29 -10.30 -12.53 -20.47
CA THR A 29 -11.70 -12.07 -20.37
C THR A 29 -12.64 -13.25 -20.10
N LEU A 30 -12.52 -14.38 -20.81
CA LEU A 30 -13.33 -15.56 -20.53
C LEU A 30 -13.07 -16.14 -19.13
N TYR A 31 -11.82 -16.14 -18.68
CA TYR A 31 -11.45 -16.57 -17.34
C TYR A 31 -12.12 -15.69 -16.27
N LEU A 32 -12.05 -14.37 -16.40
CA LEU A 32 -12.67 -13.44 -15.46
C LEU A 32 -14.21 -13.47 -15.54
N CYS A 33 -14.80 -13.63 -16.73
CA CYS A 33 -16.24 -13.90 -16.88
C CYS A 33 -16.67 -15.16 -16.12
N TYR A 34 -15.92 -16.25 -16.26
CA TYR A 34 -16.18 -17.48 -15.51
C TYR A 34 -16.10 -17.25 -14.00
N LYS A 35 -15.05 -16.55 -13.53
CA LYS A 35 -14.88 -16.22 -12.11
C LYS A 35 -16.00 -15.31 -11.60
N LEU A 36 -16.43 -14.33 -12.37
CA LEU A 36 -17.55 -13.45 -12.04
C LEU A 36 -18.85 -14.26 -11.85
N ILE A 37 -19.16 -15.19 -12.75
CA ILE A 37 -20.33 -16.06 -12.63
C ILE A 37 -20.18 -17.00 -11.43
N TYR A 38 -19.01 -17.61 -11.26
CA TYR A 38 -18.69 -18.51 -10.14
C TYR A 38 -18.90 -17.82 -8.79
N TYR A 39 -18.35 -16.62 -8.64
CA TYR A 39 -18.50 -15.81 -7.43
C TYR A 39 -19.97 -15.43 -7.23
N ASN A 40 -20.67 -14.89 -8.22
CA ASN A 40 -22.08 -14.54 -8.07
C ASN A 40 -22.98 -15.72 -7.63
N ASN A 41 -22.65 -16.95 -8.05
CA ASN A 41 -23.39 -18.14 -7.65
C ASN A 41 -23.06 -18.62 -6.22
N ILE A 42 -21.82 -18.42 -5.77
CA ILE A 42 -21.37 -18.86 -4.44
C ILE A 42 -21.67 -17.82 -3.36
N PHE A 43 -21.70 -16.54 -3.73
CA PHE A 43 -21.92 -15.42 -2.82
C PHE A 43 -23.08 -15.63 -1.83
N PRO A 44 -24.28 -16.11 -2.25
CA PRO A 44 -25.40 -16.28 -1.32
C PRO A 44 -25.14 -17.31 -0.21
N THR A 45 -24.24 -18.27 -0.47
CA THR A 45 -23.98 -19.46 0.37
C THR A 45 -22.61 -19.45 1.06
N ALA A 46 -21.76 -18.47 0.75
CA ALA A 46 -20.41 -18.40 1.30
C ALA A 46 -20.44 -18.10 2.81
N SER A 47 -19.72 -18.91 3.59
CA SER A 47 -19.50 -18.67 5.02
C SER A 47 -18.56 -17.49 5.26
N ASP A 48 -17.57 -17.28 4.39
CA ASP A 48 -16.61 -16.17 4.49
C ASP A 48 -17.01 -15.01 3.58
N ARG A 49 -18.00 -14.23 4.04
CA ARG A 49 -18.47 -13.03 3.34
C ARG A 49 -17.46 -11.88 3.41
N SER A 50 -16.54 -11.90 4.36
CA SER A 50 -15.71 -10.75 4.69
C SER A 50 -14.80 -10.33 3.54
N MET A 51 -14.12 -11.30 2.94
CA MET A 51 -13.12 -11.07 1.89
C MET A 51 -13.69 -11.04 0.48
N PHE A 52 -14.98 -11.39 0.35
CA PHE A 52 -15.58 -11.68 -0.95
C PHE A 52 -15.50 -10.51 -1.92
N SER A 53 -15.66 -9.28 -1.43
CA SER A 53 -15.57 -8.05 -2.25
C SER A 53 -14.27 -7.90 -3.04
N SER A 54 -13.18 -8.55 -2.62
CA SER A 54 -11.86 -8.44 -3.24
C SER A 54 -11.56 -9.55 -4.26
N TYR A 55 -12.39 -10.60 -4.37
CA TYR A 55 -12.00 -11.84 -5.07
C TYR A 55 -11.74 -11.66 -6.57
N LEU A 56 -12.67 -11.04 -7.31
CA LEU A 56 -12.45 -10.83 -8.75
C LEU A 56 -11.27 -9.89 -9.04
N LEU A 57 -11.04 -8.91 -8.14
CA LEU A 57 -9.90 -8.01 -8.26
C LEU A 57 -8.58 -8.77 -8.03
N ILE A 58 -8.52 -9.71 -7.09
CA ILE A 58 -7.34 -10.58 -6.88
C ILE A 58 -7.02 -11.34 -8.16
N ASP A 59 -8.01 -12.04 -8.72
CA ASP A 59 -7.85 -12.79 -9.99
C ASP A 59 -7.33 -11.88 -11.11
N THR A 60 -7.83 -10.64 -11.17
CA THR A 60 -7.38 -9.64 -12.13
C THR A 60 -5.92 -9.25 -11.92
N LEU A 61 -5.50 -9.07 -10.66
CA LEU A 61 -4.15 -8.66 -10.28
C LEU A 61 -3.11 -9.79 -10.40
N GLU A 62 -3.52 -11.04 -10.62
CA GLU A 62 -2.63 -12.18 -10.92
C GLU A 62 -2.25 -12.27 -12.42
N LEU A 63 -3.07 -11.73 -13.31
CA LEU A 63 -2.83 -11.68 -14.76
C LEU A 63 -1.60 -10.90 -15.25
N PRO A 64 -1.08 -9.84 -14.57
CA PRO A 64 -0.05 -8.96 -15.13
C PRO A 64 1.21 -9.65 -15.63
N LEU A 65 1.73 -10.67 -14.92
CA LEU A 65 2.94 -11.40 -15.35
C LEU A 65 2.70 -12.16 -16.66
N PHE A 66 1.53 -12.81 -16.76
CA PHE A 66 1.12 -13.54 -17.96
C PHE A 66 0.92 -12.59 -19.14
N LEU A 67 0.24 -11.47 -18.94
CA LEU A 67 0.04 -10.44 -19.97
C LEU A 67 1.36 -9.82 -20.41
N PHE A 68 2.26 -9.50 -19.48
CA PHE A 68 3.61 -9.04 -19.79
C PHE A 68 4.33 -10.01 -20.74
N ALA A 69 4.34 -11.30 -20.40
CA ALA A 69 5.02 -12.32 -21.18
C ALA A 69 4.43 -12.46 -22.59
N LEU A 70 3.10 -12.53 -22.71
CA LEU A 70 2.41 -12.67 -24.00
C LEU A 70 2.61 -11.45 -24.89
N PHE A 71 2.40 -10.25 -24.35
CA PHE A 71 2.62 -9.02 -25.13
C PHE A 71 4.08 -8.85 -25.52
N ALA A 72 5.05 -9.23 -24.67
CA ALA A 72 6.46 -9.21 -25.03
C ALA A 72 6.79 -10.17 -26.19
N LEU A 73 6.28 -11.40 -26.16
CA LEU A 73 6.52 -12.40 -27.19
C LEU A 73 5.83 -12.05 -28.53
N LEU A 74 4.55 -11.67 -28.49
CA LEU A 74 3.79 -11.34 -29.69
C LEU A 74 4.29 -10.06 -30.36
N SER A 75 4.60 -9.03 -29.57
CA SER A 75 5.17 -7.80 -30.12
C SER A 75 6.58 -8.04 -30.67
N TYR A 76 7.40 -8.88 -30.01
CA TYR A 76 8.71 -9.28 -30.53
C TYR A 76 8.61 -9.91 -31.92
N GLU A 77 7.73 -10.90 -32.11
CA GLU A 77 7.51 -11.53 -33.40
C GLU A 77 7.02 -10.54 -34.46
N ALA A 78 6.08 -9.68 -34.10
CA ALA A 78 5.52 -8.68 -35.01
C ALA A 78 6.58 -7.65 -35.45
N PHE A 79 7.35 -7.08 -34.51
CA PHE A 79 8.40 -6.12 -34.84
C PHE A 79 9.55 -6.75 -35.61
N ARG A 80 9.77 -8.06 -35.44
CA ARG A 80 10.82 -8.77 -36.16
C ARG A 80 10.41 -9.28 -37.54
N ALA A 81 9.12 -9.29 -37.85
CA ALA A 81 8.61 -9.72 -39.15
C ALA A 81 9.29 -9.02 -40.34
N ILE A 82 9.64 -7.74 -40.22
CA ILE A 82 10.36 -6.98 -41.27
C ILE A 82 11.75 -7.53 -41.59
N ARG A 83 12.43 -8.13 -40.60
CA ARG A 83 13.73 -8.77 -40.80
C ARG A 83 13.59 -10.12 -41.45
N HIS A 84 12.58 -10.90 -41.04
CA HIS A 84 12.25 -12.17 -41.67
C HIS A 84 11.86 -12.00 -43.14
N ALA A 85 11.16 -10.92 -43.47
CA ALA A 85 10.77 -10.59 -44.84
C ALA A 85 11.88 -9.92 -45.66
N HIS A 86 13.10 -9.75 -45.11
CA HIS A 86 14.20 -8.99 -45.72
C HIS A 86 13.81 -7.57 -46.18
N ALA A 87 12.74 -7.00 -45.61
CA ALA A 87 12.16 -5.73 -46.03
C ALA A 87 12.78 -4.51 -45.32
N GLN A 88 13.70 -4.74 -44.39
CA GLN A 88 14.27 -3.68 -43.55
C GLN A 88 15.04 -2.63 -44.37
N GLU A 89 15.81 -3.04 -45.37
CA GLU A 89 16.57 -2.12 -46.24
C GLU A 89 15.66 -1.31 -47.15
N ILE A 90 14.62 -1.95 -47.70
CA ILE A 90 13.60 -1.31 -48.55
C ILE A 90 12.86 -0.21 -47.76
N LEU A 91 12.46 -0.51 -46.52
CA LEU A 91 11.78 0.45 -45.64
C LEU A 91 12.71 1.57 -45.13
N ALA A 92 14.03 1.36 -45.12
CA ALA A 92 15.00 2.36 -44.69
C ALA A 92 15.27 3.44 -45.77
N ILE A 93 15.08 3.10 -47.06
CA ILE A 93 15.27 4.02 -48.18
C ILE A 93 14.12 5.05 -48.26
N THR A 94 12.92 4.67 -47.81
CA THR A 94 11.76 5.56 -47.78
C THR A 94 11.83 6.52 -46.58
N ARG A 95 11.58 7.81 -46.82
CA ARG A 95 11.76 8.94 -45.85
C ARG A 95 11.14 8.68 -44.47
N HIS A 96 10.08 7.88 -44.39
CA HIS A 96 9.36 7.54 -43.15
C HIS A 96 9.01 6.06 -42.99
N GLY A 97 9.41 5.16 -43.89
CA GLY A 97 8.89 3.78 -43.92
C GLY A 97 9.21 2.99 -42.66
N LEU A 98 10.47 2.97 -42.25
CA LEU A 98 10.91 2.26 -41.06
C LEU A 98 10.32 2.85 -39.76
N SER A 99 10.30 4.19 -39.64
CA SER A 99 9.70 4.85 -38.47
C SER A 99 8.19 4.63 -38.40
N SER A 100 7.50 4.68 -39.54
CA SER A 100 6.05 4.43 -39.61
C SER A 100 5.75 2.99 -39.22
N PHE A 101 6.54 2.01 -39.67
CA PHE A 101 6.35 0.61 -39.29
C PHE A 101 6.38 0.39 -37.77
N TYR A 102 7.43 0.87 -37.09
CA TYR A 102 7.55 0.72 -35.63
C TYR A 102 6.43 1.46 -34.89
N ILE A 103 6.08 2.67 -35.34
CA ILE A 103 4.99 3.45 -34.73
C ILE A 103 3.64 2.75 -34.94
N ASP A 104 3.31 2.38 -36.17
CA ASP A 104 2.02 1.79 -36.52
C ASP A 104 1.81 0.44 -35.82
N THR A 105 2.84 -0.41 -35.78
CA THR A 105 2.78 -1.70 -35.09
C THR A 105 2.70 -1.50 -33.57
N GLY A 106 3.47 -0.57 -33.00
CA GLY A 106 3.36 -0.21 -31.59
C GLY A 106 1.97 0.30 -31.21
N LEU A 107 1.40 1.21 -32.00
CA LEU A 107 0.06 1.74 -31.80
C LEU A 107 -1.01 0.64 -31.90
N LEU A 108 -0.84 -0.32 -32.80
CA LEU A 108 -1.76 -1.46 -32.92
C LEU A 108 -1.75 -2.33 -31.66
N PHE A 109 -0.57 -2.68 -31.13
CA PHE A 109 -0.48 -3.44 -29.88
C PHE A 109 -0.97 -2.65 -28.66
N LEU A 110 -0.73 -1.33 -28.63
CA LEU A 110 -1.29 -0.46 -27.60
C LEU A 110 -2.82 -0.42 -27.67
N LEU A 111 -3.40 -0.36 -28.87
CA LEU A 111 -4.85 -0.44 -29.05
C LEU A 111 -5.39 -1.78 -28.52
N PHE A 112 -4.74 -2.91 -28.81
CA PHE A 112 -5.14 -4.21 -28.26
C PHE A 112 -5.05 -4.26 -26.73
N SER A 113 -3.99 -3.68 -26.15
CA SER A 113 -3.85 -3.56 -24.69
C SER A 113 -4.94 -2.67 -24.07
N ILE A 114 -5.33 -1.58 -24.73
CA ILE A 114 -6.45 -0.72 -24.31
C ILE A 114 -7.76 -1.50 -24.35
N ILE A 115 -8.04 -2.20 -25.46
CA ILE A 115 -9.26 -3.00 -25.62
C ILE A 115 -9.37 -4.04 -24.50
N LEU A 116 -8.30 -4.80 -24.25
CA LEU A 116 -8.23 -5.76 -23.15
C LEU A 116 -8.50 -5.09 -21.79
N SER A 117 -7.84 -3.96 -21.53
CA SER A 117 -7.99 -3.21 -20.28
C SER A 117 -9.43 -2.73 -20.07
N VAL A 118 -10.09 -2.27 -21.13
CA VAL A 118 -11.50 -1.85 -21.07
C VAL A 118 -12.42 -3.03 -20.75
N PHE A 119 -12.23 -4.19 -21.37
CA PHE A 119 -13.03 -5.38 -21.05
C PHE A 119 -12.86 -5.81 -19.59
N ILE A 120 -11.62 -5.91 -19.11
CA ILE A 120 -11.32 -6.28 -17.72
C ILE A 120 -11.88 -5.25 -16.73
N LEU A 121 -11.83 -3.95 -17.07
CA LEU A 121 -12.45 -2.91 -16.26
C LEU A 121 -13.97 -3.08 -16.19
N ILE A 122 -14.63 -3.36 -17.31
CA ILE A 122 -16.08 -3.58 -17.34
C ILE A 122 -16.46 -4.76 -16.45
N GLU A 123 -15.73 -5.88 -16.52
CA GLU A 123 -15.99 -7.06 -15.68
C GLU A 123 -15.88 -6.74 -14.19
N ASN A 124 -14.81 -6.05 -13.78
CA ASN A 124 -14.63 -5.62 -12.39
C ASN A 124 -15.73 -4.64 -11.95
N VAL A 125 -16.12 -3.69 -12.80
CA VAL A 125 -17.20 -2.74 -12.50
C VAL A 125 -18.54 -3.46 -12.36
N VAL A 126 -18.84 -4.42 -13.24
CA VAL A 126 -20.06 -5.25 -13.17
C VAL A 126 -20.07 -6.05 -11.87
N TYR A 127 -18.95 -6.65 -11.48
CA TYR A 127 -18.85 -7.39 -10.22
C TYR A 127 -19.15 -6.51 -9.00
N PHE A 128 -18.50 -5.35 -8.89
CA PHE A 128 -18.75 -4.41 -7.79
C PHE A 128 -20.18 -3.85 -7.81
N ALA A 129 -20.81 -3.75 -8.99
CA ALA A 129 -22.22 -3.40 -9.10
C ALA A 129 -23.15 -4.52 -8.61
N CYS A 130 -22.85 -5.79 -8.94
CA CYS A 130 -23.61 -6.95 -8.49
C CYS A 130 -23.62 -7.11 -6.96
N ILE A 131 -22.53 -6.74 -6.29
CA ILE A 131 -22.43 -6.76 -4.82
C ILE A 131 -22.81 -5.42 -4.17
N HIS A 132 -23.38 -4.47 -4.91
CA HIS A 132 -23.85 -3.16 -4.42
C HIS A 132 -22.78 -2.27 -3.76
N LEU A 133 -21.51 -2.42 -4.14
CA LEU A 133 -20.39 -1.61 -3.63
C LEU A 133 -19.88 -0.58 -4.62
N LEU A 134 -20.39 -0.56 -5.85
CA LEU A 134 -19.94 0.39 -6.87
C LEU A 134 -20.31 1.83 -6.51
N ASN A 135 -19.28 2.64 -6.26
CA ASN A 135 -19.39 4.09 -6.05
C ASN A 135 -18.26 4.80 -6.83
N ARG A 136 -18.23 6.14 -6.78
CA ARG A 136 -17.20 6.94 -7.48
C ARG A 136 -15.77 6.61 -7.02
N GLU A 137 -15.57 6.39 -5.73
CA GLU A 137 -14.27 6.09 -5.15
C GLU A 137 -13.76 4.73 -5.63
N ILE A 138 -14.61 3.70 -5.57
CA ILE A 138 -14.32 2.34 -6.03
C ILE A 138 -14.07 2.32 -7.54
N PHE A 139 -14.86 3.04 -8.33
CA PHE A 139 -14.62 3.13 -9.78
C PHE A 139 -13.22 3.70 -10.08
N LEU A 140 -12.82 4.79 -9.41
CA LEU A 140 -11.49 5.37 -9.59
C LEU A 140 -10.39 4.40 -9.14
N TYR A 141 -10.59 3.72 -8.02
CA TYR A 141 -9.68 2.69 -7.52
C TYR A 141 -9.49 1.54 -8.51
N LEU A 142 -10.59 0.99 -9.07
CA LEU A 142 -10.55 -0.03 -10.11
C LEU A 142 -9.85 0.47 -11.38
N PHE A 143 -10.23 1.66 -11.85
CA PHE A 143 -9.61 2.28 -13.04
C PHE A 143 -8.09 2.40 -12.88
N LEU A 144 -7.62 2.88 -11.73
CA LEU A 144 -6.18 3.02 -11.47
C LEU A 144 -5.48 1.66 -11.37
N HIS A 145 -6.12 0.63 -10.81
CA HIS A 145 -5.57 -0.72 -10.80
C HIS A 145 -5.44 -1.31 -12.20
N ILE A 146 -6.46 -1.16 -13.05
CA ILE A 146 -6.41 -1.64 -14.43
C ILE A 146 -5.39 -0.84 -15.25
N LEU A 147 -5.34 0.48 -15.07
CA LEU A 147 -4.34 1.32 -15.71
C LEU A 147 -2.93 0.88 -15.34
N LEU A 148 -2.65 0.70 -14.04
CA LEU A 148 -1.33 0.34 -13.53
C LEU A 148 -0.94 -1.10 -13.89
N ASN A 149 -1.78 -2.08 -13.54
CA ASN A 149 -1.38 -3.49 -13.53
C ASN A 149 -1.71 -4.20 -14.84
N ILE A 150 -2.67 -3.72 -15.63
CA ILE A 150 -3.02 -4.33 -16.91
C ILE A 150 -2.42 -3.53 -18.06
N PHE A 151 -2.79 -2.25 -18.20
CA PHE A 151 -2.37 -1.43 -19.34
C PHE A 151 -0.88 -1.10 -19.33
N LEU A 152 -0.34 -0.54 -18.24
CA LEU A 152 1.09 -0.17 -18.19
C LEU A 152 2.00 -1.40 -18.21
N VAL A 153 1.63 -2.50 -17.54
CA VAL A 153 2.42 -3.74 -17.58
C VAL A 153 2.39 -4.39 -18.97
N SER A 154 1.25 -4.40 -19.66
CA SER A 154 1.18 -4.84 -21.06
C SER A 154 2.03 -3.95 -21.97
N SER A 155 2.01 -2.63 -21.75
CA SER A 155 2.85 -1.66 -22.46
C SER A 155 4.33 -1.90 -22.23
N LEU A 156 4.73 -2.24 -21.00
CA LEU A 156 6.08 -2.67 -20.67
C LEU A 156 6.47 -3.94 -21.43
N GLY A 157 5.55 -4.91 -21.56
CA GLY A 157 5.72 -6.09 -22.41
C GLY A 157 5.98 -5.71 -23.87
N ILE A 158 5.14 -4.85 -24.44
CA ILE A 158 5.28 -4.38 -25.84
C ILE A 158 6.64 -3.72 -26.08
N ILE A 159 7.09 -2.86 -25.17
CA ILE A 159 8.40 -2.18 -25.27
C ILE A 159 9.56 -3.17 -25.10
N THR A 160 9.41 -4.16 -24.23
CA THR A 160 10.40 -5.24 -24.07
C THR A 160 10.56 -6.03 -25.37
N GLY A 161 9.45 -6.44 -25.99
CA GLY A 161 9.46 -7.13 -27.28
C GLY A 161 10.07 -6.26 -28.39
N LEU A 162 9.72 -4.97 -28.43
CA LEU A 162 10.31 -3.98 -29.34
C LEU A 162 11.83 -3.89 -29.19
N LEU A 163 12.35 -3.74 -27.98
CA LEU A 163 13.78 -3.60 -27.72
C LEU A 163 14.58 -4.82 -28.22
N PHE A 164 14.09 -6.02 -27.90
CA PHE A 164 14.77 -7.27 -28.25
C PHE A 164 14.60 -7.65 -29.72
N SER A 165 13.57 -7.14 -30.42
CA SER A 165 13.39 -7.37 -31.87
C SER A 165 14.57 -6.84 -32.71
N VAL A 166 15.28 -5.84 -32.20
CA VAL A 166 16.45 -5.22 -32.85
C VAL A 166 17.72 -6.06 -32.71
N ASN A 167 17.76 -7.07 -31.83
CA ASN A 167 18.92 -7.95 -31.67
C ASN A 167 19.19 -8.78 -32.94
N ARG A 168 20.48 -9.05 -33.24
CA ARG A 168 20.86 -9.84 -34.43
C ARG A 168 20.38 -11.29 -34.36
N GLY A 169 20.54 -11.95 -33.22
CA GLY A 169 20.19 -13.37 -33.04
C GLY A 169 18.76 -13.60 -32.57
N LYS A 170 18.07 -14.60 -33.15
CA LYS A 170 16.70 -14.99 -32.75
C LYS A 170 16.64 -15.45 -31.30
N PHE A 171 17.47 -16.43 -30.98
CA PHE A 171 17.55 -17.00 -29.65
C PHE A 171 17.94 -15.96 -28.59
N SER A 172 18.82 -15.01 -28.93
CA SER A 172 19.20 -13.94 -27.99
C SER A 172 18.03 -13.04 -27.58
N GLY A 173 17.03 -12.85 -28.45
CA GLY A 173 15.83 -12.06 -28.14
C GLY A 173 14.93 -12.78 -27.14
N TYR A 174 14.63 -14.07 -27.39
CA TYR A 174 13.81 -14.87 -26.47
C TYR A 174 14.48 -15.05 -25.11
N ILE A 175 15.80 -15.30 -25.07
CA ILE A 175 16.54 -15.38 -23.81
C ILE A 175 16.42 -14.06 -23.03
N GLY A 176 16.55 -12.92 -23.71
CA GLY A 176 16.36 -11.61 -23.08
C GLY A 176 14.96 -11.42 -22.49
N ILE A 177 13.92 -11.80 -23.23
CA ILE A 177 12.52 -11.75 -22.75
C ILE A 177 12.34 -12.70 -21.54
N LEU A 178 12.87 -13.92 -21.61
CA LEU A 178 12.79 -14.89 -20.51
C LEU A 178 13.45 -14.36 -19.23
N VAL A 179 14.62 -13.74 -19.34
CA VAL A 179 15.29 -13.10 -18.20
C VAL A 179 14.43 -11.98 -17.62
N CYS A 180 13.80 -11.14 -18.45
CA CYS A 180 12.88 -10.11 -17.95
C CYS A 180 11.66 -10.71 -17.23
N ILE A 181 11.09 -11.79 -17.75
CA ILE A 181 9.97 -12.50 -17.10
C ILE A 181 10.40 -13.00 -15.71
N LEU A 182 11.57 -13.64 -15.61
CA LEU A 182 12.09 -14.15 -14.33
C LEU A 182 12.32 -13.03 -13.32
N LEU A 183 12.92 -11.91 -13.75
CA LEU A 183 13.20 -10.77 -12.88
C LEU A 183 11.91 -10.13 -12.33
N ILE A 184 10.89 -9.95 -13.18
CA ILE A 184 9.60 -9.37 -12.79
C ILE A 184 8.75 -10.34 -11.95
N SER A 185 8.99 -11.64 -12.10
CA SER A 185 8.19 -12.66 -11.41
C SER A 185 8.29 -12.56 -9.89
N PRO A 186 7.27 -13.02 -9.15
CA PRO A 186 7.31 -13.14 -7.69
C PRO A 186 8.48 -14.00 -7.16
N ALA A 187 9.12 -14.82 -8.01
CA ALA A 187 10.27 -15.64 -7.60
C ALA A 187 11.45 -14.80 -7.11
N THR A 188 11.58 -13.56 -7.58
CA THR A 188 12.62 -12.62 -7.14
C THR A 188 12.52 -12.31 -5.64
N GLU A 189 11.31 -12.26 -5.09
CA GLU A 189 11.08 -12.04 -3.66
C GLU A 189 11.59 -13.22 -2.83
N THR A 190 11.27 -14.45 -3.25
CA THR A 190 11.77 -15.68 -2.61
C THR A 190 13.29 -15.76 -2.66
N LEU A 191 13.90 -15.40 -3.79
CA LEU A 191 15.36 -15.36 -3.92
C LEU A 191 16.00 -14.37 -2.94
N ASN A 192 15.40 -13.20 -2.73
CA ASN A 192 15.91 -12.25 -1.74
C ASN A 192 15.86 -12.78 -0.33
N GLN A 193 14.76 -13.45 0.03
CA GLN A 193 14.61 -14.03 1.36
C GLN A 193 15.73 -15.05 1.61
N ILE A 194 16.00 -15.92 0.63
CA ILE A 194 17.09 -16.92 0.70
C ILE A 194 18.45 -16.23 0.83
N ILE A 195 18.72 -15.20 0.01
CA ILE A 195 19.98 -14.45 0.05
C ILE A 195 20.16 -13.77 1.40
N PHE A 196 19.12 -13.10 1.90
CA PHE A 196 19.17 -12.40 3.18
C PHE A 196 19.39 -13.37 4.34
N GLN A 197 18.66 -14.49 4.39
CA GLN A 197 18.83 -15.50 5.43
C GLN A 197 20.21 -16.18 5.37
N GLY A 198 20.75 -16.43 4.18
CA GLY A 198 22.03 -17.10 4.01
C GLY A 198 23.26 -16.20 4.19
N THR A 199 23.15 -14.90 3.91
CA THR A 199 24.32 -13.99 3.83
C THR A 199 24.18 -12.70 4.64
N GLY A 200 22.98 -12.38 5.15
CA GLY A 200 22.66 -11.08 5.74
C GLY A 200 22.62 -9.92 4.74
N LEU A 201 22.83 -10.17 3.44
CA LEU A 201 22.93 -9.13 2.42
C LEU A 201 21.55 -8.56 2.08
N LYS A 202 21.43 -7.24 2.18
CA LYS A 202 20.20 -6.46 1.96
C LYS A 202 19.90 -6.25 0.47
N ALA A 203 19.71 -7.34 -0.28
CA ALA A 203 19.48 -7.32 -1.74
C ALA A 203 18.13 -6.68 -2.15
N TYR A 204 17.22 -6.52 -1.19
CA TYR A 204 15.86 -6.03 -1.42
C TYR A 204 15.79 -4.65 -2.09
N TYR A 205 16.79 -3.77 -1.92
CA TYR A 205 16.84 -2.47 -2.60
C TYR A 205 16.96 -2.60 -4.12
N LEU A 206 17.73 -3.58 -4.61
CA LEU A 206 17.90 -3.81 -6.04
C LEU A 206 16.67 -4.47 -6.64
N THR A 207 16.07 -5.42 -5.91
CA THR A 207 14.90 -6.14 -6.39
C THR A 207 13.61 -5.35 -6.30
N ALA A 208 13.56 -4.30 -5.48
CA ALA A 208 12.45 -3.35 -5.48
C ALA A 208 12.23 -2.73 -6.88
N LEU A 209 13.29 -2.64 -7.70
CA LEU A 209 13.17 -2.21 -9.10
C LEU A 209 12.35 -3.20 -9.93
N PHE A 210 12.28 -4.47 -9.57
CA PHE A 210 11.58 -5.49 -10.37
C PHE A 210 10.19 -5.86 -9.83
N GLN A 211 9.74 -5.25 -8.73
CA GLN A 211 8.41 -5.44 -8.14
C GLN A 211 7.30 -4.75 -8.97
N VAL A 212 7.10 -5.21 -10.20
CA VAL A 212 6.07 -4.70 -11.13
C VAL A 212 4.69 -5.30 -10.80
N CYS A 213 4.62 -6.60 -10.49
CA CYS A 213 3.37 -7.28 -10.09
C CYS A 213 2.84 -6.75 -8.76
N SER A 214 1.51 -6.83 -8.54
CA SER A 214 0.88 -6.34 -7.31
C SER A 214 1.41 -7.06 -6.07
N PRO A 215 1.77 -6.35 -4.98
CA PRO A 215 2.14 -6.98 -3.72
C PRO A 215 0.87 -7.50 -3.02
N ASN A 216 1.09 -8.26 -1.95
CA ASN A 216 0.08 -8.69 -0.97
C ASN A 216 -0.98 -9.69 -1.47
N LEU A 217 -0.99 -10.12 -2.74
CA LEU A 217 -2.02 -11.02 -3.27
C LEU A 217 -2.10 -12.38 -2.57
N LYS A 218 -1.01 -12.82 -1.91
CA LYS A 218 -0.94 -14.10 -1.18
C LYS A 218 -1.37 -14.00 0.29
N PHE A 219 -1.69 -12.80 0.76
CA PHE A 219 -2.03 -12.53 2.15
C PHE A 219 -3.49 -12.10 2.26
N THR A 220 -4.01 -12.12 3.49
CA THR A 220 -5.35 -11.62 3.78
C THR A 220 -5.48 -10.18 3.30
N SER A 221 -6.50 -9.91 2.49
CA SER A 221 -6.83 -8.57 1.98
C SER A 221 -7.05 -7.60 3.12
N ASN A 222 -6.34 -6.47 3.08
CA ASN A 222 -6.62 -5.35 3.96
C ASN A 222 -7.82 -4.58 3.40
N LEU A 223 -9.02 -4.87 3.91
CA LEU A 223 -10.26 -4.26 3.41
C LEU A 223 -10.39 -2.76 3.71
N LEU A 224 -9.58 -2.24 4.64
CA LEU A 224 -9.53 -0.81 4.95
C LEU A 224 -8.72 -0.04 3.90
N LEU A 225 -7.59 -0.59 3.44
CA LEU A 225 -6.71 0.01 2.43
C LEU A 225 -7.02 -0.41 0.98
N GLY A 226 -7.47 -1.65 0.79
CA GLY A 226 -7.40 -2.38 -0.46
C GLY A 226 -5.97 -2.79 -0.83
N TYR A 227 -5.73 -3.00 -2.13
CA TYR A 227 -4.42 -3.27 -2.69
C TYR A 227 -3.64 -1.97 -2.96
N PRO A 228 -2.30 -1.98 -2.81
CA PRO A 228 -1.50 -0.77 -2.99
C PRO A 228 -1.51 -0.20 -4.43
N ILE A 229 -1.99 1.04 -4.57
CA ILE A 229 -1.91 1.94 -5.73
C ILE A 229 -1.10 3.20 -5.34
N LEU A 230 0.04 3.00 -4.70
CA LEU A 230 0.90 4.09 -4.26
C LEU A 230 1.78 4.62 -5.40
N PRO A 231 2.25 5.88 -5.34
CA PRO A 231 3.07 6.47 -6.41
C PRO A 231 4.32 5.66 -6.80
N TYR A 232 4.94 4.96 -5.85
CA TYR A 232 6.11 4.13 -6.16
C TYR A 232 5.78 2.99 -7.13
N ARG A 233 4.55 2.44 -7.09
CA ARG A 233 4.10 1.38 -8.00
C ARG A 233 4.13 1.86 -9.44
N PHE A 234 3.58 3.04 -9.71
CA PHE A 234 3.66 3.68 -11.02
C PHE A 234 5.10 3.99 -11.41
N ALA A 235 5.90 4.49 -10.45
CA ALA A 235 7.29 4.82 -10.71
C ALA A 235 8.12 3.61 -11.15
N VAL A 236 7.93 2.40 -10.56
CA VAL A 236 8.63 1.17 -10.99
C VAL A 236 8.29 0.84 -12.45
N VAL A 237 7.01 0.80 -12.80
CA VAL A 237 6.59 0.39 -14.16
C VAL A 237 7.02 1.43 -15.20
N LEU A 238 6.81 2.71 -14.90
CA LEU A 238 7.20 3.81 -15.78
C LEU A 238 8.72 3.92 -15.93
N PHE A 239 9.50 3.67 -14.86
CA PHE A 239 10.95 3.60 -14.92
C PHE A 239 11.41 2.62 -16.00
N TRP A 240 10.90 1.39 -16.01
CA TRP A 240 11.27 0.40 -17.01
C TRP A 240 10.77 0.73 -18.41
N ILE A 241 9.53 1.21 -18.54
CA ILE A 241 8.99 1.67 -19.83
C ILE A 241 9.93 2.72 -20.46
N PHE A 242 10.29 3.75 -19.71
CA PHE A 242 11.13 4.84 -20.19
C PHE A 242 12.59 4.43 -20.38
N LEU A 243 13.13 3.56 -19.52
CA LEU A 243 14.49 3.05 -19.65
C LEU A 243 14.63 2.20 -20.93
N LEU A 244 13.76 1.22 -21.12
CA LEU A 244 13.81 0.31 -22.27
C LEU A 244 13.53 1.06 -23.58
N PHE A 245 12.58 2.00 -23.58
CA PHE A 245 12.31 2.86 -24.73
C PHE A 245 13.50 3.78 -25.07
N GLY A 246 14.15 4.35 -24.05
CA GLY A 246 15.37 5.14 -24.21
C GLY A 246 16.51 4.33 -24.84
N ILE A 247 16.75 3.11 -24.34
CA ILE A 247 17.76 2.19 -24.90
C ILE A 247 17.43 1.82 -26.35
N PHE A 248 16.16 1.55 -26.66
CA PHE A 248 15.71 1.27 -28.02
C PHE A 248 16.00 2.44 -28.96
N MET A 249 15.68 3.67 -28.55
CA MET A 249 15.96 4.87 -29.34
C MET A 249 17.46 5.10 -29.56
N LEU A 250 18.31 4.82 -28.56
CA LEU A 250 19.78 4.86 -28.74
C LEU A 250 20.28 3.83 -29.77
N ARG A 251 19.68 2.65 -29.83
CA ARG A 251 20.02 1.64 -30.85
C ARG A 251 19.64 2.11 -32.26
N LEU A 252 18.47 2.73 -32.43
CA LEU A 252 18.07 3.30 -33.71
C LEU A 252 18.95 4.49 -34.13
N HIS A 253 19.46 5.26 -33.17
CA HIS A 253 20.44 6.33 -33.44
C HIS A 253 21.75 5.78 -33.99
N LYS A 254 22.30 4.72 -33.38
CA LYS A 254 23.57 4.10 -33.83
C LYS A 254 23.48 3.60 -35.28
N VAL A 255 22.32 3.09 -35.68
CA VAL A 255 22.07 2.64 -37.06
C VAL A 255 21.63 3.81 -37.98
N ARG A 256 21.66 5.06 -37.48
CA ARG A 256 21.27 6.30 -38.18
C ARG A 256 19.88 6.26 -38.81
N GLN A 257 18.97 5.45 -38.25
CA GLN A 257 17.65 5.20 -38.83
C GLN A 257 16.65 6.33 -38.54
N ILE A 258 16.80 7.07 -37.43
CA ILE A 258 15.90 8.17 -37.05
C ILE A 258 16.73 9.38 -36.58
N LYS A 259 16.58 10.55 -37.25
CA LYS A 259 17.40 11.75 -36.99
C LYS A 259 17.25 12.34 -35.57
N ARG A 260 16.05 12.27 -34.97
CA ARG A 260 15.75 12.83 -33.63
C ARG A 260 15.86 11.82 -32.48
N SER A 261 16.28 10.58 -32.76
CA SER A 261 16.32 9.47 -31.79
C SER A 261 17.14 9.78 -30.54
N ARG A 262 18.26 10.51 -30.65
CA ARG A 262 19.11 10.89 -29.51
C ARG A 262 18.39 11.81 -28.52
N SER A 263 17.66 12.81 -28.99
CA SER A 263 16.93 13.74 -28.12
C SER A 263 15.76 13.05 -27.42
N ILE A 264 15.04 12.19 -28.15
CA ILE A 264 13.94 11.37 -27.59
C ILE A 264 14.49 10.40 -26.54
N ALA A 265 15.63 9.75 -26.81
CA ALA A 265 16.30 8.91 -25.84
C ALA A 265 16.70 9.68 -24.58
N GLY A 266 17.29 10.88 -24.74
CA GLY A 266 17.66 11.74 -23.62
C GLY A 266 16.48 12.11 -22.72
N ALA A 267 15.36 12.52 -23.32
CA ALA A 267 14.13 12.81 -22.58
C ALA A 267 13.56 11.57 -21.86
N SER A 268 13.54 10.42 -22.54
CA SER A 268 13.07 9.16 -21.94
C SER A 268 13.95 8.73 -20.77
N LEU A 269 15.27 8.80 -20.90
CA LEU A 269 16.20 8.46 -19.82
C LEU A 269 16.10 9.45 -18.64
N LEU A 270 15.81 10.73 -18.90
CA LEU A 270 15.50 11.69 -17.83
C LEU A 270 14.22 11.32 -17.08
N CYS A 271 13.16 10.92 -17.78
CA CYS A 271 11.93 10.41 -17.15
C CYS A 271 12.19 9.14 -16.31
N ALA A 272 13.05 8.22 -16.80
CA ALA A 272 13.48 7.06 -16.03
C ALA A 272 14.23 7.49 -14.76
N LEU A 273 15.15 8.47 -14.86
CA LEU A 273 15.86 9.00 -13.69
C LEU A 273 14.89 9.60 -12.66
N ILE A 274 13.88 10.36 -13.09
CA ILE A 274 12.83 10.90 -12.21
C ILE A 274 12.08 9.75 -11.52
N GLY A 275 11.71 8.71 -12.26
CA GLY A 275 11.07 7.51 -11.69
C GLY A 275 11.95 6.85 -10.62
N LEU A 276 13.26 6.72 -10.86
CA LEU A 276 14.21 6.18 -9.89
C LEU A 276 14.30 7.04 -8.62
N VAL A 277 14.29 8.37 -8.75
CA VAL A 277 14.24 9.28 -7.60
C VAL A 277 12.97 9.05 -6.79
N VAL A 278 11.81 8.95 -7.43
CA VAL A 278 10.52 8.70 -6.74
C VAL A 278 10.55 7.39 -5.95
N LEU A 279 11.20 6.34 -6.48
CA LEU A 279 11.38 5.06 -5.80
C LEU A 279 12.31 5.14 -4.57
N ALA A 280 13.31 6.02 -4.63
CA ALA A 280 14.27 6.20 -3.54
C ALA A 280 13.71 7.05 -2.40
N LEU A 281 12.69 7.86 -2.66
CA LEU A 281 12.08 8.70 -1.62
C LEU A 281 11.37 7.82 -0.56
N PRO A 282 11.43 8.17 0.74
CA PRO A 282 10.76 7.42 1.83
C PRO A 282 9.24 7.42 1.70
N SER A 283 8.59 6.26 1.86
CA SER A 283 7.13 6.15 1.80
C SER A 283 6.62 5.06 2.71
N SER A 284 5.45 5.27 3.31
CA SER A 284 4.71 4.26 4.07
C SER A 284 4.12 3.22 3.12
N LYS A 285 4.87 2.12 2.96
CA LYS A 285 4.47 0.95 2.16
C LYS A 285 3.84 -0.08 3.09
N SER A 286 2.55 -0.34 2.91
CA SER A 286 1.86 -1.45 3.57
C SER A 286 2.10 -2.74 2.78
N GLU A 287 3.37 -3.16 2.66
CA GLU A 287 3.75 -4.39 1.96
C GLU A 287 3.97 -5.51 2.97
N ILE A 288 3.17 -6.55 2.85
CA ILE A 288 3.27 -7.77 3.64
C ILE A 288 4.24 -8.69 2.91
N ASN A 289 5.44 -8.87 3.48
CA ASN A 289 6.44 -9.79 2.96
C ASN A 289 7.37 -10.26 4.09
N PHE A 290 8.17 -11.27 3.78
CA PHE A 290 9.14 -11.88 4.70
C PHE A 290 10.47 -11.11 4.79
N SER A 291 10.55 -9.90 4.24
CA SER A 291 11.77 -9.10 4.32
C SER A 291 11.82 -8.31 5.64
N PRO A 292 13.02 -7.87 6.08
CA PRO A 292 13.16 -7.00 7.26
C PRO A 292 12.45 -5.65 7.18
N ASN A 293 11.98 -5.25 6.00
CA ASN A 293 11.21 -4.01 5.81
C ASN A 293 9.72 -4.27 5.53
N GLY A 294 9.31 -5.54 5.53
CA GLY A 294 7.91 -5.92 5.37
C GLY A 294 7.14 -5.77 6.67
N ALA A 295 5.84 -5.46 6.54
CA ALA A 295 4.93 -5.22 7.66
C ALA A 295 4.95 -6.33 8.72
N SER A 296 5.08 -7.60 8.32
CA SER A 296 5.00 -8.75 9.24
C SER A 296 6.25 -9.02 10.06
N PHE A 297 7.43 -8.68 9.54
CA PHE A 297 8.70 -9.08 10.17
C PHE A 297 9.57 -7.90 10.61
N HIS A 298 9.20 -6.66 10.25
CA HIS A 298 10.00 -5.49 10.57
C HIS A 298 10.32 -5.38 12.06
N ASP A 299 9.28 -5.40 12.91
CA ASP A 299 9.45 -5.28 14.35
C ASP A 299 10.21 -6.49 14.92
N ILE A 300 9.86 -7.72 14.52
CA ILE A 300 10.57 -8.93 14.95
C ILE A 300 12.07 -8.80 14.67
N PHE A 301 12.47 -8.43 13.46
CA PHE A 301 13.88 -8.28 13.10
C PHE A 301 14.55 -7.10 13.79
N TYR A 302 13.82 -6.01 14.03
CA TYR A 302 14.35 -4.85 14.73
C TYR A 302 14.67 -5.21 16.20
N TYR A 303 13.67 -5.66 16.96
CA TYR A 303 13.81 -5.94 18.39
C TYR A 303 14.64 -7.20 18.69
N SER A 304 14.74 -8.16 17.76
CA SER A 304 15.63 -9.34 17.94
C SER A 304 17.12 -9.04 17.68
N ASN A 305 17.43 -8.05 16.85
CA ASN A 305 18.82 -7.70 16.51
C ASN A 305 19.36 -6.53 17.35
N GLU A 306 18.51 -5.74 17.99
CA GLU A 306 18.93 -4.74 18.96
C GLU A 306 19.58 -5.42 20.16
N LYS A 307 20.88 -5.18 20.34
CA LYS A 307 21.67 -5.78 21.44
C LYS A 307 21.40 -5.13 22.80
N GLU A 308 20.81 -3.94 22.82
CA GLU A 308 20.53 -3.17 24.03
C GLU A 308 19.07 -2.74 24.00
N LEU A 309 18.18 -3.61 24.48
CA LEU A 309 16.79 -3.27 24.73
C LEU A 309 16.72 -2.01 25.61
N VAL A 310 15.82 -1.09 25.26
CA VAL A 310 15.55 0.11 26.05
C VAL A 310 15.21 -0.32 27.48
N THR A 311 15.92 0.22 28.46
CA THR A 311 15.55 0.03 29.86
C THR A 311 14.32 0.88 30.13
N GLU A 312 13.26 0.24 30.63
CA GLU A 312 12.03 0.98 30.92
C GLU A 312 12.25 2.00 32.03
N GLU A 313 11.86 3.24 31.77
CA GLU A 313 11.95 4.36 32.69
C GLU A 313 10.63 5.13 32.68
N LYS A 314 10.00 5.28 33.85
CA LYS A 314 8.82 6.12 33.99
C LYS A 314 9.24 7.59 34.00
N ALA A 315 8.49 8.42 33.29
CA ALA A 315 8.71 9.87 33.33
C ALA A 315 8.51 10.43 34.75
N ALA A 316 9.36 11.38 35.12
CA ALA A 316 9.23 12.17 36.36
C ALA A 316 8.34 13.43 36.18
N PHE A 317 7.55 13.45 35.11
CA PHE A 317 6.66 14.53 34.68
C PHE A 317 5.40 13.91 34.03
N HIS A 318 4.35 14.71 33.93
CA HIS A 318 3.12 14.39 33.23
C HIS A 318 2.93 15.33 32.03
N ILE A 319 2.29 14.81 30.98
CA ILE A 319 1.89 15.61 29.82
C ILE A 319 0.47 16.08 30.06
N LEU A 320 0.29 17.40 30.17
CA LEU A 320 -1.01 18.03 30.41
C LEU A 320 -1.86 18.04 29.14
N SER A 321 -1.24 18.40 28.02
CA SER A 321 -1.92 18.50 26.74
C SER A 321 -1.00 18.20 25.56
N TYR A 322 -1.62 17.77 24.46
CA TYR A 322 -0.98 17.57 23.17
C TYR A 322 -1.60 18.52 22.13
N ARG A 323 -0.74 19.26 21.44
CA ARG A 323 -1.09 19.93 20.18
C ARG A 323 -0.39 19.22 19.03
N LEU A 324 -1.16 18.46 18.25
CA LEU A 324 -0.66 17.61 17.18
C LEU A 324 -1.06 18.17 15.82
N GLN A 325 -0.07 18.41 14.97
CA GLN A 325 -0.29 18.78 13.57
C GLN A 325 0.30 17.72 12.66
N PHE A 326 -0.57 16.96 12.01
CA PHE A 326 -0.19 15.86 11.12
C PHE A 326 -0.45 16.21 9.66
N SER A 327 0.48 15.84 8.80
CA SER A 327 0.33 15.85 7.35
C SER A 327 0.63 14.47 6.80
N ILE A 328 -0.35 13.87 6.15
CA ILE A 328 -0.29 12.52 5.62
C ILE A 328 -0.29 12.60 4.10
N ALA A 329 0.78 12.10 3.48
CA ALA A 329 0.93 12.07 2.03
C ALA A 329 1.66 10.80 1.59
N ARG A 330 3.00 10.83 1.50
CA ARG A 330 3.82 9.64 1.21
C ARG A 330 4.11 8.82 2.48
N GLU A 331 4.19 9.51 3.60
CA GLU A 331 4.38 9.04 4.97
C GLU A 331 3.82 10.13 5.91
N LEU A 332 3.80 9.90 7.22
CA LEU A 332 3.41 10.91 8.21
C LEU A 332 4.52 11.95 8.35
N SER A 333 4.16 13.23 8.30
CA SER A 333 4.97 14.33 8.82
C SER A 333 4.21 14.97 9.99
N ALA A 334 4.90 15.21 11.08
CA ALA A 334 4.28 15.62 12.33
C ALA A 334 5.06 16.76 13.00
N GLU A 335 4.29 17.66 13.58
CA GLU A 335 4.72 18.63 14.58
C GLU A 335 3.88 18.37 15.83
N ALA A 336 4.51 17.82 16.86
CA ALA A 336 3.87 17.48 18.11
C ALA A 336 4.40 18.40 19.20
N THR A 337 3.53 19.24 19.75
CA THR A 337 3.84 20.06 20.92
C THR A 337 3.19 19.43 22.14
N ILE A 338 3.99 19.14 23.16
CA ILE A 338 3.54 18.60 24.44
C ILE A 338 3.70 19.68 25.50
N GLU A 339 2.66 19.91 26.29
CA GLU A 339 2.69 20.80 27.45
C GLU A 339 2.96 19.97 28.71
N LEU A 340 3.91 20.43 29.53
CA LEU A 340 4.46 19.68 30.65
C LEU A 340 3.97 20.27 31.97
N ASP A 341 3.75 19.41 32.97
CA ASP A 341 3.45 19.85 34.34
C ASP A 341 4.69 20.40 35.06
N ARG A 342 5.88 19.95 34.65
CA ARG A 342 7.19 20.34 35.23
C ARG A 342 8.13 20.91 34.18
N SER A 343 8.61 22.13 34.43
CA SER A 343 9.54 22.84 33.54
C SER A 343 11.00 22.87 34.00
N ASP A 344 11.29 22.28 35.15
CA ASP A 344 12.57 22.37 35.87
C ASP A 344 13.51 21.19 35.65
N LEU A 345 13.11 20.20 34.85
CA LEU A 345 13.91 18.99 34.62
C LEU A 345 15.06 19.24 33.64
N GLU A 346 16.20 18.60 33.92
CA GLU A 346 17.35 18.58 33.02
C GLU A 346 17.09 17.69 31.79
N GLU A 347 16.32 16.60 31.97
CA GLU A 347 16.03 15.63 30.92
C GLU A 347 14.54 15.24 30.93
N TYR A 348 14.00 15.08 29.73
CA TYR A 348 12.63 14.64 29.46
C TYR A 348 12.68 13.34 28.63
N PRO A 349 12.69 12.16 29.28
CA PRO A 349 12.58 10.89 28.58
C PRO A 349 11.21 10.74 27.91
N LEU A 350 11.22 10.42 26.62
CA LEU A 350 10.04 10.20 25.78
C LEU A 350 10.22 8.92 24.96
N THR A 351 9.11 8.34 24.51
CA THR A 351 9.10 7.20 23.59
C THR A 351 8.44 7.59 22.27
N LEU A 352 9.16 7.35 21.17
CA LEU A 352 8.66 7.55 19.81
C LEU A 352 9.17 6.41 18.92
N TYR A 353 8.25 5.70 18.28
CA TYR A 353 8.54 4.51 17.48
C TYR A 353 9.68 4.75 16.48
N HIS A 354 10.66 3.84 16.44
CA HIS A 354 12.00 4.00 15.83
C HIS A 354 11.97 4.39 14.35
N SER A 355 10.90 4.03 13.62
CA SER A 355 10.77 4.38 12.20
C SER A 355 10.38 5.86 11.95
N TYR A 356 10.00 6.62 12.97
CA TYR A 356 9.75 8.06 12.88
C TYR A 356 11.02 8.85 13.15
N ARG A 357 11.59 9.51 12.14
CA ARG A 357 12.84 10.26 12.23
C ARG A 357 12.59 11.68 12.76
N VAL A 358 13.20 11.99 13.91
CA VAL A 358 13.18 13.34 14.51
C VAL A 358 14.10 14.27 13.71
N LYS A 359 13.58 15.42 13.30
CA LYS A 359 14.31 16.48 12.59
C LYS A 359 14.79 17.57 13.52
N LYS A 360 13.94 17.99 14.45
CA LYS A 360 14.19 19.12 15.34
C LYS A 360 13.34 18.98 16.61
N VAL A 361 13.90 19.43 17.72
CA VAL A 361 13.20 19.60 19.00
C VAL A 361 13.33 21.06 19.43
N LEU A 362 12.25 21.63 19.94
CA LEU A 362 12.14 23.05 20.28
C LEU A 362 11.52 23.23 21.66
N ASP A 363 11.90 24.30 22.35
CA ASP A 363 11.21 24.77 23.56
C ASP A 363 9.99 25.65 23.21
N GLN A 364 9.28 26.12 24.24
CA GLN A 364 8.12 27.02 24.12
C GLN A 364 8.43 28.36 23.41
N ASN A 365 9.70 28.77 23.37
CA ASN A 365 10.17 30.00 22.74
C ASN A 365 10.74 29.76 21.33
N GLN A 366 10.59 28.55 20.78
CA GLN A 366 11.14 28.12 19.48
C GLN A 366 12.67 28.03 19.43
N ASN A 367 13.35 27.98 20.59
CA ASN A 367 14.78 27.70 20.66
C ASN A 367 15.02 26.20 20.49
N ALA A 368 16.12 25.83 19.82
CA ALA A 368 16.45 24.43 19.61
C ALA A 368 16.95 23.78 20.90
N LEU A 369 16.41 22.60 21.22
CA LEU A 369 16.87 21.72 22.30
C LEU A 369 17.71 20.58 21.71
N SER A 370 18.75 20.17 22.42
CA SER A 370 19.48 18.93 22.11
C SER A 370 18.67 17.72 22.55
N PHE A 371 18.87 16.60 21.86
CA PHE A 371 18.24 15.34 22.21
C PHE A 371 19.15 14.17 21.85
N ASP A 372 19.05 13.09 22.60
CA ASP A 372 19.65 11.80 22.29
C ASP A 372 18.58 10.80 21.93
N ARG A 373 18.91 9.88 21.03
CA ARG A 373 17.99 8.81 20.64
C ARG A 373 18.67 7.46 20.62
N LYS A 374 18.04 6.49 21.27
CA LYS A 374 18.42 5.08 21.23
C LYS A 374 17.18 4.24 20.98
N GLY A 375 17.08 3.74 19.75
CA GLY A 375 15.90 3.03 19.27
C GLY A 375 14.62 3.85 19.40
N ASP A 376 13.66 3.36 20.18
CA ASP A 376 12.39 4.04 20.46
C ASP A 376 12.47 5.11 21.55
N ALA A 377 13.55 5.12 22.37
CA ALA A 377 13.76 6.11 23.41
C ALA A 377 14.33 7.42 22.84
N LEU A 378 13.73 8.54 23.22
CA LEU A 378 14.10 9.91 22.88
C LEU A 378 14.29 10.71 24.16
N ILE A 379 15.51 11.08 24.50
CA ILE A 379 15.83 11.90 25.67
C ILE A 379 16.00 13.34 25.22
N VAL A 380 15.10 14.24 25.64
CA VAL A 380 15.20 15.67 25.33
C VAL A 380 15.88 16.40 26.49
N HIS A 381 16.93 17.15 26.20
CA HIS A 381 17.66 17.92 27.20
C HIS A 381 16.99 19.28 27.42
N GLY A 382 16.47 19.48 28.62
CA GLY A 382 15.78 20.70 29.04
C GLY A 382 16.73 21.90 29.17
N SER A 383 16.16 23.10 29.07
CA SER A 383 16.89 24.37 29.25
C SER A 383 16.77 24.96 30.66
N GLY A 384 16.22 24.21 31.63
CA GLY A 384 15.94 24.66 33.01
C GLY A 384 14.67 25.51 33.16
N ASN A 385 13.94 25.74 32.07
CA ASN A 385 12.58 26.32 32.07
C ASN A 385 11.83 25.87 30.81
N CYS A 386 11.53 24.58 30.70
CA CYS A 386 10.90 23.99 29.53
C CYS A 386 9.44 23.61 29.83
N SER A 387 8.50 24.54 29.62
CA SER A 387 7.08 24.29 29.88
C SER A 387 6.38 23.55 28.73
N ALA A 388 6.98 23.57 27.54
CA ALA A 388 6.49 22.84 26.39
C ALA A 388 7.65 22.39 25.49
N ILE A 389 7.49 21.23 24.88
CA ILE A 389 8.45 20.66 23.92
C ILE A 389 7.73 20.46 22.59
N THR A 390 8.26 21.01 21.50
CA THR A 390 7.78 20.76 20.14
C THR A 390 8.75 19.86 19.38
N ILE A 391 8.27 18.73 18.89
CA ILE A 391 9.05 17.73 18.15
C ILE A 391 8.57 17.68 16.71
N LEU A 392 9.47 17.97 15.77
CA LEU A 392 9.22 17.85 14.34
C LEU A 392 9.82 16.53 13.85
N TYR A 393 9.00 15.66 13.27
CA TYR A 393 9.43 14.35 12.81
C TYR A 393 8.66 13.88 11.59
N HIS A 394 9.16 12.84 10.92
CA HIS A 394 8.46 12.19 9.81
C HIS A 394 8.84 10.73 9.70
N GLY A 395 7.96 9.92 9.11
CA GLY A 395 8.20 8.50 8.88
C GLY A 395 6.90 7.71 8.89
N SER A 396 7.01 6.41 9.09
CA SER A 396 5.87 5.52 9.15
C SER A 396 6.24 4.18 9.75
N SER A 397 5.29 3.53 10.41
CA SER A 397 5.40 2.10 10.66
C SER A 397 5.20 1.30 9.38
N PRO A 398 6.04 0.29 9.08
CA PRO A 398 5.79 -0.65 7.99
C PRO A 398 4.50 -1.44 8.16
N GLN A 399 4.06 -1.62 9.41
CA GLN A 399 2.84 -2.33 9.75
C GLN A 399 1.60 -1.42 9.75
N PHE A 400 1.72 -0.27 10.41
CA PHE A 400 0.66 0.72 10.56
C PHE A 400 0.88 1.89 9.60
N TYR A 401 0.20 1.81 8.45
CA TYR A 401 0.46 2.67 7.31
C TYR A 401 -0.16 4.07 7.47
N SER A 402 0.45 5.05 6.81
CA SER A 402 -0.04 6.44 6.70
C SER A 402 0.38 7.02 5.36
N ASN A 403 -0.52 6.99 4.38
CA ASN A 403 -0.23 7.40 2.99
C ASN A 403 -1.47 7.90 2.24
N TYR A 404 -1.32 8.17 0.94
CA TYR A 404 -2.37 8.69 0.07
C TYR A 404 -3.64 7.82 -0.03
N GLN A 405 -3.53 6.51 0.20
CA GLN A 405 -4.66 5.59 0.09
C GLN A 405 -5.39 5.39 1.42
N GLY A 406 -4.69 5.54 2.54
CA GLY A 406 -5.29 5.35 3.85
C GLY A 406 -4.32 5.55 5.00
N THR A 407 -4.87 5.44 6.20
CA THR A 407 -4.13 5.57 7.45
C THR A 407 -4.67 4.53 8.43
N ALA A 408 -3.79 3.88 9.16
CA ALA A 408 -4.13 3.02 10.28
C ALA A 408 -3.09 3.25 11.37
N LEU A 409 -3.33 4.21 12.25
CA LEU A 409 -2.45 4.57 13.37
C LEU A 409 -3.22 4.34 14.68
N PRO A 410 -3.12 3.15 15.30
CA PRO A 410 -3.80 2.85 16.54
C PRO A 410 -3.18 3.61 17.72
N GLY A 411 -3.98 3.92 18.74
CA GLY A 411 -3.56 4.70 19.90
C GLY A 411 -2.44 4.08 20.74
N TYR A 412 -2.32 2.75 20.73
CA TYR A 412 -1.21 2.06 21.37
C TYR A 412 0.12 2.15 20.59
N LEU A 413 0.11 2.58 19.32
CA LEU A 413 1.36 2.82 18.60
C LEU A 413 1.94 4.17 19.05
N ALA A 414 3.21 4.20 19.44
CA ALA A 414 3.93 5.44 19.76
C ALA A 414 4.28 6.25 18.48
N TYR A 415 3.27 6.63 17.68
CA TYR A 415 3.42 7.48 16.49
C TYR A 415 3.39 8.98 16.82
N TYR A 416 3.16 9.29 18.09
CA TYR A 416 3.43 10.57 18.74
C TYR A 416 4.23 10.31 20.04
N PRO A 417 4.95 11.31 20.56
CA PRO A 417 5.82 11.14 21.73
C PRO A 417 5.00 10.77 22.97
N LEU A 418 5.32 9.64 23.60
CA LEU A 418 4.75 9.21 24.87
C LEU A 418 5.70 9.54 26.03
N PRO A 419 5.22 9.78 27.26
CA PRO A 419 6.09 10.09 28.40
C PRO A 419 6.84 8.83 28.88
N GLY A 420 8.14 8.98 29.15
CA GLY A 420 9.03 7.92 29.64
C GLY A 420 9.70 7.12 28.53
N CYS A 421 10.63 6.24 28.90
CA CYS A 421 11.22 5.24 28.01
C CYS A 421 10.46 3.93 28.18
N LEU A 422 9.70 3.51 27.17
CA LEU A 422 8.81 2.36 27.21
C LEU A 422 9.28 1.28 26.24
N SER A 423 9.22 0.00 26.63
CA SER A 423 9.40 -1.09 25.68
C SER A 423 8.13 -1.25 24.85
N LEU A 424 8.21 -1.06 23.54
CA LEU A 424 7.06 -1.14 22.64
C LEU A 424 6.73 -2.57 22.18
N TYR A 425 7.60 -3.54 22.42
CA TYR A 425 7.49 -4.88 21.84
C TYR A 425 7.64 -6.00 22.86
N ASP A 426 6.70 -6.94 22.82
CA ASP A 426 6.72 -8.15 23.62
C ASP A 426 7.44 -9.26 22.85
N MET A 427 8.70 -9.50 23.21
CA MET A 427 9.53 -10.54 22.60
C MET A 427 9.00 -11.96 22.84
N LYS A 428 8.25 -12.20 23.93
CA LYS A 428 7.72 -13.53 24.26
C LYS A 428 6.55 -13.86 23.35
N ASN A 429 5.66 -12.90 23.14
CA ASN A 429 4.45 -13.07 22.33
C ASN A 429 4.60 -12.57 20.88
N GLN A 430 5.77 -12.04 20.52
CA GLN A 430 6.11 -11.51 19.19
C GLN A 430 5.09 -10.50 18.65
N LYS A 431 4.65 -9.58 19.52
CA LYS A 431 3.66 -8.55 19.18
C LYS A 431 4.01 -7.20 19.76
N LEU A 432 3.47 -6.15 19.16
CA LEU A 432 3.50 -4.82 19.76
C LEU A 432 2.66 -4.82 21.04
N ARG A 433 3.14 -4.08 22.03
CA ARG A 433 2.40 -3.89 23.28
C ARG A 433 1.24 -2.94 23.07
N THR A 434 0.11 -3.29 23.67
CA THR A 434 -1.13 -2.51 23.60
C THR A 434 -1.42 -1.78 24.91
N ASP A 435 -0.64 -2.01 25.96
CA ASP A 435 -0.86 -1.54 27.34
C ASP A 435 0.00 -0.32 27.72
N LEU A 436 0.40 0.49 26.73
CA LEU A 436 1.45 1.50 26.87
C LEU A 436 0.95 2.82 27.49
N VAL A 437 -0.25 3.29 27.14
CA VAL A 437 -0.75 4.60 27.57
C VAL A 437 -1.92 4.44 28.52
N LYS A 438 -1.80 4.99 29.74
CA LYS A 438 -2.79 4.85 30.82
C LYS A 438 -3.27 6.17 31.39
N GLU A 439 -2.58 7.27 31.09
CA GLU A 439 -2.93 8.59 31.62
C GLU A 439 -3.64 9.40 30.53
N GLU A 440 -4.77 10.00 30.90
CA GLU A 440 -5.50 10.90 30.01
C GLU A 440 -4.79 12.24 29.88
N ALA A 441 -4.82 12.79 28.67
CA ALA A 441 -4.39 14.15 28.38
C ALA A 441 -5.42 14.88 27.49
N ASP A 442 -5.35 16.20 27.47
CA ASP A 442 -6.16 17.01 26.55
C ASP A 442 -5.50 17.02 25.16
N PHE A 443 -6.24 16.70 24.11
CA PHE A 443 -5.74 16.68 22.74
C PHE A 443 -6.37 17.78 21.89
N HIS A 444 -5.52 18.49 21.14
CA HIS A 444 -5.89 19.33 20.02
C HIS A 444 -5.14 18.85 18.77
N LEU A 445 -5.85 18.16 17.88
CA LEU A 445 -5.29 17.48 16.73
C LEU A 445 -5.78 18.12 15.42
N THR A 446 -4.86 18.45 14.52
CA THR A 446 -5.17 18.80 13.13
C THR A 446 -4.51 17.81 12.17
N VAL A 447 -5.27 17.23 11.26
CA VAL A 447 -4.79 16.25 10.28
C VAL A 447 -5.07 16.73 8.85
N ARG A 448 -4.00 17.00 8.11
CA ARG A 448 -4.05 17.26 6.66
C ARG A 448 -3.83 15.95 5.91
N SER A 449 -4.89 15.43 5.31
CA SER A 449 -4.88 14.16 4.58
C SER A 449 -5.62 14.31 3.24
N PRO A 450 -5.21 13.60 2.17
CA PRO A 450 -5.93 13.53 0.90
C PRO A 450 -7.27 12.77 1.00
N ARG A 451 -7.50 12.07 2.13
CA ARG A 451 -8.71 11.31 2.41
C ARG A 451 -9.26 11.67 3.78
N LYS A 452 -10.57 11.50 3.97
CA LYS A 452 -11.24 11.68 5.26
C LYS A 452 -10.55 10.83 6.33
N ILE A 453 -10.31 11.45 7.50
CA ILE A 453 -9.75 10.81 8.69
C ILE A 453 -10.90 10.55 9.66
N TYR A 454 -10.91 9.37 10.24
CA TYR A 454 -11.76 8.98 11.35
C TYR A 454 -10.90 8.91 12.60
N CYS A 455 -11.39 9.53 13.68
CA CYS A 455 -10.68 9.64 14.96
C CYS A 455 -11.59 9.14 16.08
N ASN A 456 -11.02 8.68 17.20
CA ASN A 456 -11.77 8.45 18.43
C ASN A 456 -12.35 9.75 19.00
N LEU A 457 -11.56 10.83 18.97
CA LEU A 457 -11.96 12.15 19.46
C LEU A 457 -13.09 12.80 18.62
N PRO A 458 -13.91 13.67 19.23
CA PRO A 458 -14.88 14.51 18.51
C PRO A 458 -14.21 15.40 17.45
N GLU A 459 -14.83 15.49 16.27
CA GLU A 459 -14.41 16.40 15.20
C GLU A 459 -15.04 17.79 15.45
N THR A 460 -14.22 18.84 15.59
CA THR A 460 -14.67 20.22 15.82
C THR A 460 -14.80 21.01 14.52
N SER A 461 -13.96 20.69 13.54
CA SER A 461 -14.01 21.18 12.16
C SER A 461 -13.32 20.16 11.25
N GLU A 462 -13.46 20.29 9.92
CA GLU A 462 -12.91 19.31 8.98
C GLU A 462 -11.42 19.01 9.25
N GLY A 463 -11.13 17.76 9.62
CA GLY A 463 -9.77 17.31 9.93
C GLY A 463 -9.19 17.86 11.24
N THR A 464 -10.00 18.48 12.11
CA THR A 464 -9.58 18.94 13.44
C THR A 464 -10.40 18.25 14.53
N PHE A 465 -9.72 17.70 15.52
CA PHE A 465 -10.31 16.90 16.58
C PHE A 465 -9.84 17.39 17.94
N GLU A 466 -10.77 17.47 18.89
CA GLU A 466 -10.48 17.93 20.24
C GLU A 466 -11.21 17.09 21.28
N GLY A 467 -10.50 16.74 22.36
CA GLY A 467 -11.08 15.99 23.46
C GLY A 467 -10.02 15.45 24.41
N ARG A 468 -10.49 14.89 25.51
CA ARG A 468 -9.66 14.23 26.51
C ARG A 468 -9.75 12.72 26.30
N SER A 469 -8.59 12.06 26.24
CA SER A 469 -8.48 10.60 26.08
C SER A 469 -7.13 10.14 26.60
N ASN A 470 -6.97 8.84 26.83
CA ASN A 470 -5.68 8.22 27.10
C ASN A 470 -4.84 8.06 25.82
N CYS A 471 -5.46 7.90 24.66
CA CYS A 471 -4.73 7.77 23.40
C CYS A 471 -5.54 8.19 22.18
N VAL A 472 -4.85 8.45 21.06
CA VAL A 472 -5.50 8.86 19.80
C VAL A 472 -5.33 7.79 18.74
N THR A 473 -6.43 7.37 18.12
CA THR A 473 -6.45 6.45 16.98
C THR A 473 -6.91 7.18 15.71
N LEU A 474 -6.16 7.03 14.61
CA LEU A 474 -6.49 7.61 13.30
C LEU A 474 -6.65 6.54 12.23
N LEU A 475 -7.82 6.51 11.60
CA LEU A 475 -8.14 5.61 10.50
C LEU A 475 -8.56 6.37 9.24
N SER A 476 -8.18 5.85 8.08
CA SER A 476 -8.63 6.33 6.78
C SER A 476 -8.51 5.23 5.72
N GLY A 477 -9.44 5.20 4.78
CA GLY A 477 -9.55 4.15 3.79
C GLY A 477 -10.99 3.97 3.34
N PHE A 478 -11.36 2.75 2.96
CA PHE A 478 -12.73 2.38 2.59
C PHE A 478 -13.62 2.18 3.83
N LEU A 479 -13.81 3.25 4.59
CA LEU A 479 -14.49 3.25 5.87
C LEU A 479 -15.87 3.91 5.80
N LYS A 480 -16.77 3.44 6.66
CA LYS A 480 -18.01 4.13 7.02
C LYS A 480 -18.13 4.21 8.53
N GLU A 481 -18.86 5.22 8.98
CA GLU A 481 -19.27 5.37 10.37
C GLU A 481 -20.78 5.19 10.45
N LYS A 482 -21.24 4.53 11.51
CA LYS A 482 -22.65 4.38 11.81
C LYS A 482 -22.87 4.40 13.31
N GLU A 483 -24.01 4.93 13.73
CA GLU A 483 -24.47 4.86 15.11
C GLU A 483 -25.67 3.91 15.18
N ILE A 484 -25.59 2.93 16.08
CA ILE A 484 -26.64 1.94 16.34
C ILE A 484 -26.76 1.84 17.86
N ASP A 485 -27.94 2.16 18.38
CA ASP A 485 -28.31 2.04 19.80
C ASP A 485 -27.27 2.65 20.78
N GLY A 486 -26.77 3.85 20.46
CA GLY A 486 -25.82 4.59 21.29
C GLY A 486 -24.36 4.12 21.19
N ILE A 487 -24.05 3.18 20.30
CA ILE A 487 -22.69 2.76 19.97
C ILE A 487 -22.33 3.28 18.57
N ARG A 488 -21.20 3.99 18.47
CA ARG A 488 -20.67 4.47 17.19
C ARG A 488 -19.62 3.48 16.68
N ILE A 489 -19.81 2.94 15.48
CA ILE A 489 -18.88 2.01 14.85
C ILE A 489 -18.27 2.59 13.58
N ILE A 490 -16.95 2.46 13.44
CA ILE A 490 -16.20 2.73 12.22
C ILE A 490 -15.72 1.38 11.68
N TYR A 491 -16.15 1.04 10.46
CA TYR A 491 -15.88 -0.27 9.86
C TYR A 491 -15.58 -0.18 8.36
N PRO A 492 -14.80 -1.14 7.81
CA PRO A 492 -14.53 -1.19 6.38
C PRO A 492 -15.78 -1.61 5.61
N TYR A 493 -16.30 -0.74 4.74
CA TYR A 493 -17.52 -1.05 3.97
C TYR A 493 -17.29 -2.07 2.84
N LEU A 494 -16.02 -2.40 2.55
CA LEU A 494 -15.66 -3.51 1.68
C LEU A 494 -15.85 -4.87 2.35
N ASP A 495 -15.97 -4.92 3.68
CA ASP A 495 -16.31 -6.13 4.39
C ASP A 495 -17.82 -6.40 4.27
N LEU A 496 -18.20 -7.36 3.44
CA LEU A 496 -19.62 -7.70 3.21
C LEU A 496 -20.24 -8.46 4.38
N SER A 497 -19.46 -8.86 5.37
CA SER A 497 -20.01 -9.40 6.62
C SER A 497 -20.56 -8.28 7.52
N CYS A 498 -20.06 -7.05 7.41
CA CYS A 498 -20.47 -5.88 8.20
C CYS A 498 -21.84 -5.33 7.76
N THR A 499 -22.87 -6.19 7.78
CA THR A 499 -24.26 -5.79 7.55
C THR A 499 -24.85 -5.13 8.79
N GLU A 500 -25.87 -4.31 8.60
CA GLU A 500 -26.59 -3.67 9.70
C GLU A 500 -27.17 -4.69 10.68
N GLU A 501 -27.87 -5.71 10.17
CA GLU A 501 -28.45 -6.80 10.98
C GLU A 501 -27.40 -7.47 11.88
N ASN A 502 -26.26 -7.78 11.29
CA ASN A 502 -25.16 -8.44 11.96
C ASN A 502 -24.52 -7.56 13.05
N ILE A 503 -24.30 -6.28 12.77
CA ILE A 503 -23.76 -5.32 13.75
C ILE A 503 -24.77 -5.10 14.89
N THR A 504 -26.06 -4.93 14.56
CA THR A 504 -27.14 -4.78 15.56
C THR A 504 -27.21 -6.00 16.47
N ALA A 505 -27.11 -7.23 15.93
CA ALA A 505 -27.14 -8.45 16.74
C ALA A 505 -26.00 -8.50 17.78
N ILE A 506 -24.80 -8.06 17.42
CA ILE A 506 -23.65 -7.98 18.35
C ILE A 506 -23.91 -6.94 19.44
N PHE A 507 -24.40 -5.76 19.06
CA PHE A 507 -24.68 -4.69 20.01
C PHE A 507 -25.84 -5.03 20.95
N ASP A 508 -26.87 -5.72 20.47
CA ASP A 508 -27.94 -6.27 21.31
C ASP A 508 -27.41 -7.29 22.33
N ALA A 509 -26.46 -8.14 21.92
CA ALA A 509 -25.82 -9.10 22.83
C ALA A 509 -25.02 -8.39 23.92
N ILE A 510 -24.23 -7.38 23.54
CA ILE A 510 -23.47 -6.53 24.47
C ILE A 510 -24.41 -5.82 25.45
N GLN A 511 -25.46 -5.17 24.97
CA GLN A 511 -26.41 -4.47 25.84
C GLN A 511 -27.11 -5.42 26.83
N LYS A 512 -27.41 -6.66 26.42
CA LYS A 512 -27.94 -7.69 27.34
C LYS A 512 -26.94 -8.06 28.44
N ILE A 513 -25.64 -8.16 28.11
CA ILE A 513 -24.57 -8.40 29.10
C ILE A 513 -24.50 -7.24 30.09
N GLU A 514 -24.54 -6.00 29.60
CA GLU A 514 -24.48 -4.79 30.44
C GLU A 514 -25.73 -4.61 31.30
N ALA A 515 -26.92 -4.89 30.76
CA ALA A 515 -28.17 -4.79 31.50
C ALA A 515 -28.29 -5.87 32.60
N SER A 516 -27.72 -7.05 32.37
CA SER A 516 -27.72 -8.15 33.34
C SER A 516 -26.70 -7.95 34.48
N ASN A 517 -25.75 -7.03 34.31
CA ASN A 517 -24.66 -6.78 35.24
C ASN A 517 -24.51 -5.26 35.49
N PRO A 518 -25.32 -4.66 36.37
CA PRO A 518 -25.30 -3.21 36.56
C PRO A 518 -23.94 -2.68 37.05
N ASP A 519 -23.18 -3.49 37.78
CA ASP A 519 -21.90 -3.14 38.42
C ASP A 519 -20.66 -3.48 37.55
N ILE A 520 -20.80 -3.67 36.22
CA ILE A 520 -19.61 -3.97 35.40
C ILE A 520 -18.60 -2.81 35.40
N PRO A 521 -17.29 -3.14 35.44
CA PRO A 521 -16.23 -2.15 35.52
C PRO A 521 -16.02 -1.35 34.22
N TYR A 522 -16.49 -1.86 33.09
CA TYR A 522 -16.28 -1.27 31.77
C TYR A 522 -17.55 -1.43 30.95
N ARG A 523 -18.01 -0.36 30.28
CA ARG A 523 -19.17 -0.38 29.37
C ARG A 523 -18.75 -0.02 27.95
N ILE A 524 -19.24 -0.76 26.97
CA ILE A 524 -19.10 -0.48 25.54
C ILE A 524 -20.11 0.58 25.10
N THR A 525 -21.30 0.61 25.71
CA THR A 525 -22.32 1.62 25.39
C THR A 525 -21.78 3.04 25.62
N GLY A 526 -21.92 3.92 24.62
CA GLY A 526 -21.37 5.27 24.65
C GLY A 526 -19.94 5.39 24.15
N LYS A 527 -19.24 4.28 23.88
CA LYS A 527 -17.89 4.28 23.30
C LYS A 527 -17.93 4.19 21.78
N LYS A 528 -16.79 4.50 21.15
CA LYS A 528 -16.58 4.32 19.72
C LYS A 528 -15.86 2.99 19.44
N VAL A 529 -16.42 2.15 18.58
CA VAL A 529 -15.79 0.91 18.11
C VAL A 529 -15.11 1.17 16.77
N MET A 530 -13.82 0.89 16.67
CA MET A 530 -13.02 1.14 15.48
C MET A 530 -12.40 -0.16 14.97
N VAL A 531 -12.82 -0.61 13.80
CA VAL A 531 -12.28 -1.82 13.17
C VAL A 531 -10.95 -1.49 12.50
N LEU A 532 -9.88 -2.06 13.01
CA LEU A 532 -8.53 -1.98 12.47
C LEU A 532 -8.33 -2.93 11.29
N PRO A 533 -7.41 -2.63 10.37
CA PRO A 533 -7.03 -3.61 9.36
C PRO A 533 -6.32 -4.81 10.00
N ASN A 534 -6.52 -5.99 9.43
CA ASN A 534 -5.68 -7.14 9.79
C ASN A 534 -4.25 -6.87 9.31
N VAL A 535 -3.34 -6.65 10.26
CA VAL A 535 -1.92 -6.37 10.03
C VAL A 535 -1.03 -7.58 10.33
N ASN A 536 -1.60 -8.80 10.36
CA ASN A 536 -0.91 -10.05 10.70
C ASN A 536 -0.17 -9.99 12.06
N GLN A 537 -0.78 -9.36 13.06
CA GLN A 537 -0.44 -9.61 14.46
C GLN A 537 -1.63 -10.28 15.13
N HIS A 538 -1.36 -11.21 16.05
CA HIS A 538 -2.33 -11.72 17.01
C HIS A 538 -2.64 -10.66 18.09
N ILE A 539 -2.99 -9.45 17.65
CA ILE A 539 -3.55 -8.39 18.48
C ILE A 539 -5.05 -8.63 18.44
N GLY A 540 -5.65 -9.02 19.57
CA GLY A 540 -7.10 -9.15 19.72
C GLY A 540 -7.77 -7.78 19.89
N THR A 541 -8.94 -7.76 20.54
CA THR A 541 -9.63 -6.52 20.89
C THR A 541 -8.85 -5.73 21.95
N VAL A 542 -8.66 -4.42 21.72
CA VAL A 542 -8.04 -3.49 22.68
C VAL A 542 -9.11 -2.55 23.22
N PHE A 543 -9.23 -2.49 24.54
CA PHE A 543 -10.21 -1.67 25.24
C PHE A 543 -9.52 -0.42 25.81
N GLU A 544 -9.87 0.75 25.29
CA GLU A 544 -9.38 2.06 25.73
C GLU A 544 -10.48 2.82 26.48
N ASP A 545 -10.15 3.98 27.05
CA ASP A 545 -11.09 4.71 27.92
C ASP A 545 -12.29 5.27 27.15
N ASP A 546 -12.11 5.76 25.93
CA ASP A 546 -13.17 6.35 25.10
C ASP A 546 -13.54 5.51 23.85
N HIS A 547 -12.72 4.52 23.50
CA HIS A 547 -12.91 3.73 22.29
C HIS A 547 -12.41 2.28 22.41
N ILE A 548 -12.74 1.47 21.41
CA ILE A 548 -12.39 0.04 21.34
C ILE A 548 -11.82 -0.23 19.95
N LEU A 549 -10.71 -0.96 19.89
CA LEU A 549 -10.07 -1.35 18.64
C LEU A 549 -10.29 -2.83 18.39
N VAL A 550 -10.78 -3.18 17.20
CA VAL A 550 -11.09 -4.58 16.83
C VAL A 550 -10.39 -4.94 15.52
N THR A 551 -9.60 -6.01 15.50
CA THR A 551 -8.70 -6.38 14.38
C THR A 551 -9.28 -7.41 13.39
N PHE A 552 -10.37 -8.11 13.75
CA PHE A 552 -10.98 -9.18 12.94
C PHE A 552 -12.45 -8.92 12.56
N GLY A 553 -12.82 -7.65 12.40
CA GLY A 553 -14.23 -7.25 12.28
C GLY A 553 -14.98 -7.42 13.61
N PRO A 554 -16.24 -6.97 13.71
CA PRO A 554 -16.95 -6.92 14.98
C PRO A 554 -17.41 -8.29 15.53
N TRP A 555 -17.24 -9.38 14.77
CA TRP A 555 -17.85 -10.71 15.00
C TRP A 555 -17.49 -11.42 16.30
N GLY A 556 -16.36 -11.06 16.91
CA GLY A 556 -15.92 -11.62 18.19
C GLY A 556 -16.05 -10.64 19.36
N LEU A 557 -16.59 -9.44 19.14
CA LEU A 557 -16.54 -8.38 20.15
C LEU A 557 -17.31 -8.74 21.42
N ASP A 558 -18.45 -9.41 21.32
CA ASP A 558 -19.23 -9.88 22.48
C ASP A 558 -18.51 -11.00 23.24
N GLN A 559 -17.84 -11.91 22.54
CA GLN A 559 -17.01 -12.96 23.16
C GLN A 559 -15.76 -12.38 23.83
N ASP A 560 -15.05 -11.48 23.16
CA ASP A 560 -13.87 -10.80 23.68
C ASP A 560 -14.23 -9.95 24.90
N TYR A 561 -15.38 -9.29 24.85
CA TYR A 561 -15.88 -8.50 25.97
C TYR A 561 -16.22 -9.37 27.18
N ASN A 562 -16.91 -10.51 26.99
CA ASN A 562 -17.16 -11.46 28.06
C ASN A 562 -15.85 -12.01 28.64
N SER A 563 -14.85 -12.29 27.80
CA SER A 563 -13.54 -12.78 28.26
C SER A 563 -12.83 -11.71 29.10
N PHE A 564 -12.82 -10.47 28.62
CA PHE A 564 -12.28 -9.29 29.32
C PHE A 564 -12.92 -9.11 30.70
N LEU A 565 -14.25 -9.17 30.79
CA LEU A 565 -14.97 -9.05 32.07
C LEU A 565 -14.63 -10.17 33.07
N ASN A 566 -14.31 -11.38 32.57
CA ASN A 566 -13.93 -12.52 33.39
C ASN A 566 -12.42 -12.54 33.73
N GLY A 567 -11.65 -11.51 33.35
CA GLY A 567 -10.21 -11.47 33.57
C GLY A 567 -9.43 -12.49 32.74
N VAL A 568 -10.07 -13.09 31.74
CA VAL A 568 -9.43 -13.98 30.77
C VAL A 568 -8.97 -13.08 29.62
N GLN A 569 -7.65 -13.00 29.38
CA GLN A 569 -7.21 -12.31 28.17
C GLN A 569 -7.81 -13.01 26.95
N PRO A 570 -8.47 -12.29 26.04
CA PRO A 570 -8.94 -12.89 24.80
C PRO A 570 -7.74 -13.51 24.09
N GLU A 571 -7.75 -14.84 23.93
CA GLU A 571 -6.81 -15.54 23.08
C GLU A 571 -7.17 -15.19 21.63
N GLY A 572 -6.37 -14.32 21.03
CA GLY A 572 -6.52 -13.90 19.63
C GLY A 572 -6.00 -14.89 18.61
#